data_AF-A0A1V6N753-F1
#
_entry.id   AF-A0A1V6N753-F1
#
_cell.length_a   1.000
_cell.length_b   1.000
_cell.length_c   1.000
_cell.angle_alpha   90.00
_cell.angle_beta   90.00
_cell.angle_gamma   90.00
#
_symmetry.space_group_name_H-M   'P 1'
#
loop_
_entity.id
_entity.type
_entity.pdbx_description
1 polymer ?
#
loop_
_entity_poly.entity_id
_entity_poly.type
_entity_poly.pdbx_seq_one_letter_code
_entity_poly.pdbx_strand_id
1 'polypeptide(L)'
;MAEFLPGLEGAEVTLNSPPEPPFYFASETWQIVEKLDECPYASTKEDIADVFGPGYVAGNFLCRPAGSDAQEKVAFMRIYKQIPTAGTEFQKFTIRAAQAAGPCEHTELIALKAFMEKGCDVVLKLLGYRLGKQDEDDIVPGGYITYVVWEKVRGDSLDGDMFWSCPFSQRQEIRAKFRQVYEKLLQFGCRPGLPAPSKIIYDWATGEMHISGFGRVIHVDTSTKWDNRIYAGYGLGLKSMEMDHLYPVRSTDVYRDDKGWRW
;
A
#
# COMPACT_ATOMS: atom_id res chain seq x y z
N MET A 1 7.87 -20.12 3.96
CA MET A 1 7.63 -19.30 2.76
C MET A 1 9.00 -18.87 2.26
N ALA A 2 9.28 -18.89 0.95
CA ALA A 2 10.58 -18.43 0.45
C ALA A 2 10.64 -16.91 0.53
N GLU A 3 11.75 -16.37 1.05
CA GLU A 3 11.97 -14.93 1.13
C GLU A 3 12.62 -14.44 -0.16
N PHE A 4 12.03 -13.43 -0.80
CA PHE A 4 12.49 -12.94 -2.12
C PHE A 4 13.27 -11.63 -2.04
N LEU A 5 13.14 -10.91 -0.93
CA LEU A 5 13.85 -9.66 -0.65
C LEU A 5 14.65 -9.76 0.67
N PRO A 6 15.58 -10.72 0.82
CA PRO A 6 16.38 -10.86 2.03
C PRO A 6 17.51 -9.83 2.10
N GLY A 7 17.88 -9.41 3.31
CA GLY A 7 19.14 -8.72 3.57
C GLY A 7 19.29 -7.31 2.95
N LEU A 8 18.17 -6.61 2.73
CA LEU A 8 18.19 -5.27 2.13
C LEU A 8 18.38 -4.13 3.15
N GLU A 9 18.35 -4.42 4.45
CA GLU A 9 18.56 -3.41 5.50
C GLU A 9 19.97 -2.82 5.42
N GLY A 10 20.06 -1.50 5.46
CA GLY A 10 21.30 -0.74 5.25
C GLY A 10 21.65 -0.47 3.79
N ALA A 11 20.99 -1.14 2.82
CA ALA A 11 21.25 -0.93 1.40
C ALA A 11 20.78 0.45 0.92
N GLU A 12 21.51 1.02 -0.04
CA GLU A 12 21.20 2.30 -0.65
C GLU A 12 20.56 2.13 -2.04
N VAL A 13 19.48 2.86 -2.27
CA VAL A 13 18.71 2.86 -3.51
C VAL A 13 18.65 4.28 -4.04
N THR A 14 19.32 4.54 -5.17
CA THR A 14 19.15 5.81 -5.89
C THR A 14 17.89 5.77 -6.74
N LEU A 15 16.95 6.68 -6.46
CA LEU A 15 15.77 6.94 -7.28
C LEU A 15 16.11 7.99 -8.33
N ASN A 16 16.07 7.60 -9.59
CA ASN A 16 16.51 8.42 -10.72
C ASN A 16 15.55 8.30 -11.91
N SER A 17 14.24 8.26 -11.65
CA SER A 17 13.25 8.25 -12.71
C SER A 17 13.44 9.41 -13.69
N PRO A 18 13.36 9.16 -15.00
CA PRO A 18 13.46 10.23 -15.98
C PRO A 18 12.36 11.27 -15.75
N PRO A 19 12.63 12.56 -16.01
CA PRO A 19 11.62 13.60 -15.88
C PRO A 19 10.46 13.29 -16.84
N GLU A 20 9.27 13.13 -16.29
CA GLU A 20 8.05 12.79 -17.01
C GLU A 20 6.99 13.81 -16.58
N PRO A 21 6.69 14.86 -17.36
CA PRO A 21 5.70 15.87 -16.97
C PRO A 21 4.36 15.22 -16.59
N PRO A 22 3.71 15.59 -15.46
CA PRO A 22 4.06 16.67 -14.53
C PRO A 22 5.01 16.27 -13.38
N PHE A 23 5.56 15.07 -13.41
CA PHE A 23 6.42 14.49 -12.38
C PHE A 23 7.90 14.83 -12.59
N TYR A 24 8.40 15.69 -11.72
CA TYR A 24 9.82 16.05 -11.66
C TYR A 24 10.37 15.68 -10.29
N PHE A 25 11.03 14.54 -10.21
CA PHE A 25 11.73 14.08 -9.02
C PHE A 25 13.23 14.34 -9.17
N ALA A 26 13.85 14.92 -8.14
CA ALA A 26 15.31 15.01 -8.10
C ALA A 26 15.90 13.61 -7.94
N SER A 27 17.10 13.39 -8.47
CA SER A 27 17.83 12.16 -8.20
C SER A 27 18.24 12.13 -6.73
N GLU A 28 17.68 11.19 -5.97
CA GLU A 28 17.91 11.08 -4.52
C GLU A 28 18.24 9.65 -4.13
N THR A 29 19.18 9.48 -3.21
CA THR A 29 19.55 8.17 -2.66
C THR A 29 18.84 7.94 -1.34
N TRP A 30 18.26 6.76 -1.18
CA TRP A 30 17.49 6.36 0.00
C TRP A 30 18.12 5.11 0.62
N GLN A 31 18.38 5.14 1.92
CA GLN A 31 18.81 3.96 2.66
C GLN A 31 17.59 3.22 3.21
N ILE A 32 17.55 1.90 3.00
CA ILE A 32 16.56 1.00 3.62
C ILE A 32 16.92 0.82 5.09
N VAL A 33 15.97 1.10 5.98
CA VAL A 33 16.17 1.07 7.43
C VAL A 33 15.65 -0.25 8.02
N GLU A 34 14.44 -0.64 7.65
CA GLU A 34 13.75 -1.78 8.24
C GLU A 34 12.84 -2.43 7.20
N LYS A 35 12.80 -3.76 7.18
CA LYS A 35 11.78 -4.52 6.44
C LYS A 35 10.54 -4.72 7.30
N LEU A 36 9.40 -4.21 6.82
CA LEU A 36 8.11 -4.33 7.51
C LEU A 36 7.38 -5.62 7.15
N ASP A 37 7.26 -5.90 5.86
CA ASP A 37 6.62 -7.11 5.34
C ASP A 37 7.08 -7.43 3.92
N GLU A 38 6.75 -8.63 3.45
CA GLU A 38 6.74 -8.96 2.04
C GLU A 38 5.58 -9.89 1.70
N CYS A 39 5.05 -9.76 0.49
CA CYS A 39 3.95 -10.57 -0.01
C CYS A 39 4.25 -11.06 -1.44
N PRO A 40 4.46 -12.37 -1.66
CA PRO A 40 4.64 -12.93 -2.98
C PRO A 40 3.28 -13.18 -3.68
N TYR A 41 3.22 -12.79 -4.95
CA TYR A 41 2.14 -13.05 -5.90
C TYR A 41 2.70 -13.96 -6.99
N ALA A 42 2.70 -15.27 -6.72
CA ALA A 42 3.18 -16.26 -7.66
C ALA A 42 2.19 -16.41 -8.83
N SER A 43 2.72 -16.51 -10.05
CA SER A 43 1.94 -16.83 -11.25
C SER A 43 2.41 -18.15 -11.83
N THR A 44 1.47 -19.04 -12.13
CA THR A 44 1.70 -20.27 -12.90
C THR A 44 1.82 -19.95 -14.40
N LYS A 45 2.12 -20.96 -15.22
CA LYS A 45 2.15 -20.77 -16.69
C LYS A 45 0.76 -20.48 -17.23
N GLU A 46 -0.26 -21.10 -16.63
CA GLU A 46 -1.66 -20.92 -16.95
C GLU A 46 -2.11 -19.49 -16.62
N ASP A 47 -1.76 -18.97 -15.43
CA ASP A 47 -2.08 -17.58 -15.06
C ASP A 47 -1.45 -16.55 -16.02
N ILE A 48 -0.22 -16.81 -16.47
CA ILE A 48 0.47 -15.93 -17.42
C ILE A 48 -0.24 -15.96 -18.79
N ALA A 49 -0.71 -17.14 -19.23
CA ALA A 49 -1.47 -17.28 -20.47
C ALA A 49 -2.83 -16.55 -20.40
N ASP A 50 -3.43 -16.49 -19.22
CA ASP A 50 -4.66 -15.75 -18.93
C ASP A 50 -4.43 -14.23 -18.69
N VAL A 51 -3.25 -13.72 -19.05
CA VAL A 51 -2.89 -12.27 -19.07
C VAL A 51 -2.73 -11.64 -17.67
N PHE A 52 -2.54 -12.44 -16.62
CA PHE A 52 -2.25 -11.90 -15.27
C PHE A 52 -0.82 -11.36 -15.10
N GLY A 53 0.03 -11.53 -16.12
CA GLY A 53 1.42 -11.09 -16.11
C GLY A 53 2.34 -12.02 -15.28
N PRO A 54 3.65 -11.72 -15.26
CA PRO A 54 4.60 -12.52 -14.50
C PRO A 54 4.36 -12.39 -12.99
N GLY A 55 4.74 -13.42 -12.24
CA GLY A 55 4.71 -13.37 -10.79
C GLY A 55 5.64 -12.29 -10.24
N TYR A 56 5.30 -11.74 -9.08
CA TYR A 56 6.13 -10.74 -8.39
C TYR A 56 6.04 -10.83 -6.89
N VAL A 57 7.01 -10.23 -6.19
CA VAL A 57 6.93 -9.97 -4.75
C VAL A 57 6.77 -8.47 -4.51
N ALA A 58 5.95 -8.10 -3.53
CA ALA A 58 5.81 -6.75 -3.03
C ALA A 58 6.36 -6.67 -1.60
N GLY A 59 7.49 -5.99 -1.40
CA GLY A 59 8.07 -5.75 -0.07
C GLY A 59 7.79 -4.34 0.44
N ASN A 60 7.45 -4.20 1.72
CA ASN A 60 7.28 -2.94 2.43
C ASN A 60 8.49 -2.67 3.32
N PHE A 61 9.04 -1.47 3.25
CA PHE A 61 10.21 -1.06 4.01
C PHE A 61 10.04 0.35 4.58
N LEU A 62 10.70 0.62 5.70
CA LEU A 62 11.04 1.99 6.10
C LEU A 62 12.35 2.39 5.43
N CYS A 63 12.43 3.63 4.99
CA CYS A 63 13.64 4.20 4.40
C CYS A 63 13.85 5.64 4.85
N ARG A 64 15.05 6.16 4.61
CA ARG A 64 15.42 7.56 4.87
C ARG A 64 16.37 8.09 3.78
N PRO A 65 16.44 9.40 3.52
CA PRO A 65 17.42 9.96 2.59
C PRO A 65 18.84 9.66 3.05
N ALA A 66 19.69 9.16 2.16
CA ALA A 66 21.10 8.88 2.44
C ALA A 66 21.85 10.20 2.71
N GLY A 67 22.76 10.18 3.69
CA GLY A 67 23.50 11.38 4.12
C GLY A 67 22.69 12.38 4.96
N SER A 68 21.43 12.09 5.30
CA SER A 68 20.71 12.89 6.30
C SER A 68 21.06 12.44 7.73
N ASP A 69 21.64 13.36 8.51
CA ASP A 69 21.83 13.20 9.96
C ASP A 69 20.50 13.31 10.74
N ALA A 70 19.44 13.77 10.08
CA ALA A 70 18.13 13.92 10.68
C ALA A 70 17.41 12.56 10.75
N GLN A 71 17.35 12.01 11.95
CA GLN A 71 16.51 10.87 12.35
C GLN A 71 15.01 11.09 12.09
N GLU A 72 14.61 12.30 11.64
CA GLU A 72 13.23 12.77 11.48
C GLU A 72 12.61 12.57 10.08
N LYS A 73 13.38 12.31 9.02
CA LYS A 73 12.83 12.13 7.66
C LYS A 73 12.75 10.65 7.28
N VAL A 74 11.86 9.92 7.95
CA VAL A 74 11.52 8.55 7.56
C VAL A 74 10.42 8.58 6.49
N ALA A 75 10.48 7.64 5.56
CA ALA A 75 9.50 7.43 4.49
C ALA A 75 9.22 5.93 4.34
N PHE A 76 8.21 5.60 3.56
CA PHE A 76 7.95 4.21 3.17
C PHE A 76 8.53 3.95 1.78
N MET A 77 9.08 2.75 1.61
CA MET A 77 9.52 2.24 0.31
C MET A 77 8.80 0.93 0.00
N ARG A 78 8.20 0.87 -1.19
CA ARG A 78 7.77 -0.37 -1.83
C ARG A 78 8.80 -0.83 -2.83
N ILE A 79 9.15 -2.11 -2.75
CA ILE A 79 9.92 -2.79 -3.79
C ILE A 79 9.01 -3.85 -4.43
N TYR A 80 8.77 -3.70 -5.72
CA TYR A 80 8.20 -4.76 -6.54
C TYR A 80 9.32 -5.44 -7.31
N LYS A 81 9.45 -6.75 -7.18
CA LYS A 81 10.48 -7.53 -7.89
C LYS A 81 9.82 -8.71 -8.59
N GLN A 82 10.09 -8.88 -9.87
CA GLN A 82 9.62 -10.05 -10.61
C GLN A 82 10.19 -11.33 -9.97
N ILE A 83 9.35 -12.34 -9.76
CA ILE A 83 9.77 -13.67 -9.29
C ILE A 83 9.58 -14.71 -10.40
N PRO A 84 10.23 -15.88 -10.32
CA PRO A 84 10.09 -16.91 -11.33
C PRO A 84 8.63 -17.38 -11.46
N THR A 85 8.28 -17.88 -12.65
CA THR A 85 7.03 -18.64 -12.82
C THR A 85 7.01 -19.78 -11.80
N ALA A 86 5.86 -19.97 -11.14
CA ALA A 86 5.70 -20.98 -10.11
C ALA A 86 6.16 -22.37 -10.61
N GLY A 87 6.99 -23.05 -9.82
CA GLY A 87 7.58 -24.35 -10.17
C GLY A 87 8.88 -24.27 -10.99
N THR A 88 9.38 -23.06 -11.28
CA THR A 88 10.66 -22.85 -11.98
C THR A 88 11.77 -22.22 -11.12
N GLU A 89 11.53 -22.06 -9.82
CA GLU A 89 12.40 -21.35 -8.88
C GLU A 89 13.80 -21.97 -8.81
N PHE A 90 13.89 -23.30 -8.88
CA PHE A 90 15.14 -24.06 -8.82
C PHE A 90 15.67 -24.48 -10.21
N GLN A 91 15.07 -23.97 -11.29
CA GLN A 91 15.57 -24.24 -12.64
C GLN A 91 16.86 -23.47 -12.91
N LYS A 92 17.56 -23.87 -13.99
CA LYS A 92 18.79 -23.21 -14.44
C LYS A 92 18.57 -21.70 -14.61
N PHE A 93 19.61 -20.92 -14.34
CA PHE A 93 19.55 -19.46 -14.48
C PHE A 93 19.06 -19.02 -15.86
N THR A 94 19.46 -19.71 -16.94
CA THR A 94 19.01 -19.41 -18.31
C THR A 94 17.50 -19.56 -18.50
N ILE A 95 16.87 -20.51 -17.80
CA ILE A 95 15.42 -20.71 -17.83
C ILE A 95 14.72 -19.59 -17.07
N ARG A 96 15.25 -19.15 -15.92
CA ARG A 96 14.70 -18.02 -15.17
C ARG A 96 14.88 -16.70 -15.91
N ALA A 97 16.06 -16.46 -16.48
CA ALA A 97 16.37 -15.26 -17.26
C ALA A 97 15.46 -15.11 -18.50
N ALA A 98 15.11 -16.22 -19.15
CA ALA A 98 14.17 -16.22 -20.28
C ALA A 98 12.75 -15.77 -19.90
N GLN A 99 12.41 -15.69 -18.61
CA GLN A 99 11.11 -15.21 -18.11
C GLN A 99 11.09 -13.69 -17.88
N ALA A 100 12.23 -13.01 -18.01
CA ALA A 100 12.37 -11.59 -17.76
C ALA A 100 11.33 -10.77 -18.55
N ALA A 101 10.50 -10.02 -17.82
CA ALA A 101 9.58 -9.05 -18.40
C ALA A 101 10.22 -7.65 -18.41
N GLY A 102 9.70 -6.78 -19.26
CA GLY A 102 10.07 -5.37 -19.28
C GLY A 102 9.66 -4.63 -18.01
N PRO A 103 10.10 -3.37 -17.85
CA PRO A 103 9.72 -2.53 -16.71
C PRO A 103 8.20 -2.52 -16.46
N CYS A 104 7.81 -2.65 -15.20
CA CYS A 104 6.41 -2.71 -14.79
C CYS A 104 6.06 -1.57 -13.83
N GLU A 105 5.08 -0.76 -14.22
CA GLU A 105 4.42 0.18 -13.31
C GLU A 105 3.24 -0.52 -12.64
N HIS A 106 3.39 -0.84 -11.34
CA HIS A 106 2.31 -1.44 -10.57
C HIS A 106 1.21 -0.42 -10.27
N THR A 107 -0.01 -0.91 -10.01
CA THR A 107 -1.19 -0.05 -9.76
C THR A 107 -0.99 0.97 -8.64
N GLU A 108 -0.15 0.67 -7.64
CA GLU A 108 0.20 1.60 -6.56
C GLU A 108 0.95 2.83 -7.09
N LEU A 109 1.96 2.64 -7.94
CA LEU A 109 2.70 3.75 -8.55
C LEU A 109 1.79 4.58 -9.45
N ILE A 110 0.97 3.93 -10.27
CA ILE A 110 0.02 4.61 -11.17
C ILE A 110 -0.96 5.46 -10.36
N ALA A 111 -1.51 4.93 -9.26
CA ALA A 111 -2.42 5.67 -8.40
C ALA A 111 -1.73 6.85 -7.71
N LEU A 112 -0.53 6.65 -7.14
CA LEU A 112 0.22 7.71 -6.47
C LEU A 112 0.61 8.84 -7.44
N LYS A 113 1.00 8.52 -8.69
CA LYS A 113 1.18 9.50 -9.76
C LYS A 113 -0.11 10.29 -10.01
N ALA A 114 -1.23 9.60 -10.23
CA ALA A 114 -2.52 10.24 -10.50
C ALA A 114 -3.02 11.13 -9.36
N PHE A 115 -2.81 10.73 -8.10
CA PHE A 115 -3.15 11.53 -6.93
C PHE A 115 -2.30 12.78 -6.82
N MET A 116 -0.99 12.66 -7.04
CA MET A 116 -0.07 13.78 -7.01
C MET A 116 -0.40 14.81 -8.09
N GLU A 117 -0.65 14.35 -9.33
CA GLU A 117 -1.04 15.20 -10.44
C GLU A 117 -2.32 15.99 -10.16
N LYS A 118 -3.31 15.33 -9.56
CA LYS A 118 -4.61 15.95 -9.25
C LYS A 118 -4.63 16.72 -7.92
N GLY A 119 -3.52 16.74 -7.16
CA GLY A 119 -3.43 17.42 -5.87
C GLY A 119 -4.30 16.79 -4.76
N CYS A 120 -4.37 15.46 -4.71
CA CYS A 120 -5.04 14.75 -3.62
C CYS A 120 -4.22 14.86 -2.32
N ASP A 121 -4.78 15.45 -1.29
CA ASP A 121 -4.15 15.68 0.02
C ASP A 121 -4.60 14.68 1.11
N VAL A 122 -5.47 13.74 0.77
CA VAL A 122 -5.95 12.70 1.69
C VAL A 122 -5.21 11.37 1.55
N VAL A 123 -4.15 11.35 0.73
CA VAL A 123 -3.28 10.21 0.49
C VAL A 123 -1.83 10.63 0.69
N LEU A 124 -0.96 9.66 0.94
CA LEU A 124 0.47 9.91 1.12
C LEU A 124 1.10 10.38 -0.19
N LYS A 125 1.89 11.46 -0.12
CA LYS A 125 2.59 12.04 -1.27
C LYS A 125 3.70 11.14 -1.78
N LEU A 126 3.71 10.93 -3.09
CA LEU A 126 4.83 10.32 -3.81
C LEU A 126 6.08 11.20 -3.71
N LEU A 127 7.18 10.62 -3.25
CA LEU A 127 8.48 11.31 -3.12
C LEU A 127 9.43 10.96 -4.26
N GLY A 128 9.28 9.78 -4.85
CA GLY A 128 10.04 9.38 -6.02
C GLY A 128 9.82 7.92 -6.36
N TYR A 129 10.35 7.49 -7.50
CA TYR A 129 10.30 6.11 -7.92
C TYR A 129 11.52 5.77 -8.79
N ARG A 130 11.70 4.49 -9.10
CA ARG A 130 12.66 3.99 -10.09
C ARG A 130 12.10 2.74 -10.74
N LEU A 131 12.09 2.70 -12.06
CA LEU A 131 11.86 1.48 -12.83
C LEU A 131 13.21 0.93 -13.27
N GLY A 132 13.49 -0.33 -12.92
CA GLY A 132 14.78 -0.96 -13.17
C GLY A 132 14.68 -2.40 -13.63
N LYS A 133 15.84 -3.02 -13.79
CA LYS A 133 16.01 -4.44 -14.09
C LYS A 133 16.83 -5.11 -13.00
N GLN A 134 16.56 -6.38 -12.78
CA GLN A 134 17.29 -7.27 -11.91
C GLN A 134 18.66 -7.60 -12.49
N ASP A 135 19.64 -7.76 -11.61
CA ASP A 135 21.02 -8.05 -11.97
C ASP A 135 21.19 -9.50 -12.45
N GLU A 136 22.39 -9.88 -12.91
CA GLU A 136 22.64 -11.23 -13.45
C GLU A 136 22.51 -12.34 -12.41
N ASP A 137 22.77 -12.02 -11.14
CA ASP A 137 22.73 -12.95 -10.01
C ASP A 137 21.34 -13.04 -9.34
N ASP A 138 20.37 -12.26 -9.80
CA ASP A 138 19.05 -12.16 -9.20
C ASP A 138 18.14 -13.37 -9.50
N ILE A 139 16.96 -13.39 -8.85
CA ILE A 139 16.02 -14.50 -8.99
C ILE A 139 15.33 -14.57 -10.37
N VAL A 140 15.22 -13.45 -11.07
CA VAL A 140 14.88 -13.44 -12.50
C VAL A 140 15.85 -12.48 -13.20
N PRO A 141 17.02 -12.96 -13.65
CA PRO A 141 18.02 -12.10 -14.27
C PRO A 141 17.44 -11.31 -15.45
N GLY A 142 17.59 -10.00 -15.42
CA GLY A 142 17.02 -9.08 -16.42
C GLY A 142 15.52 -8.80 -16.29
N GLY A 143 14.80 -9.48 -15.38
CA GLY A 143 13.40 -9.17 -15.05
C GLY A 143 13.25 -7.81 -14.38
N TYR A 144 12.03 -7.29 -14.24
CA TYR A 144 11.88 -5.95 -13.66
C TYR A 144 12.09 -5.92 -12.15
N ILE A 145 12.48 -4.73 -11.67
CA ILE A 145 12.44 -4.33 -10.26
C ILE A 145 12.05 -2.85 -10.16
N THR A 146 11.01 -2.55 -9.40
CA THR A 146 10.43 -1.21 -9.27
C THR A 146 10.47 -0.75 -7.83
N TYR A 147 10.97 0.45 -7.61
CA TYR A 147 11.05 1.10 -6.30
C TYR A 147 10.10 2.28 -6.28
N VAL A 148 9.31 2.40 -5.22
CA VAL A 148 8.38 3.53 -5.04
C VAL A 148 8.55 4.03 -3.62
N VAL A 149 8.80 5.33 -3.45
CA VAL A 149 8.96 5.96 -2.14
C VAL A 149 7.89 7.02 -1.96
N TRP A 150 7.20 6.98 -0.83
CA TRP A 150 6.20 7.98 -0.44
C TRP A 150 6.37 8.36 1.02
N GLU A 151 5.84 9.52 1.38
CA GLU A 151 6.04 10.09 2.70
C GLU A 151 5.47 9.22 3.83
N LYS A 152 6.11 9.28 5.00
CA LYS A 152 5.50 8.87 6.25
C LYS A 152 5.00 10.13 6.97
N VAL A 153 3.70 10.18 7.24
CA VAL A 153 3.06 11.26 8.01
C VAL A 153 2.95 10.89 9.49
N ARG A 154 2.54 11.86 10.32
CA ARG A 154 2.20 11.63 11.73
C ARG A 154 0.98 10.71 11.86
N GLY A 155 0.91 10.02 12.99
CA GLY A 155 -0.09 8.99 13.23
C GLY A 155 0.35 7.62 12.75
N ASP A 156 -0.48 6.65 13.08
CA ASP A 156 -0.23 5.23 12.84
C ASP A 156 -1.39 4.62 12.08
N SER A 157 -1.15 3.45 11.49
CA SER A 157 -2.23 2.62 10.94
C SER A 157 -3.25 2.35 12.04
N LEU A 158 -4.52 2.63 11.76
CA LEU A 158 -5.60 2.47 12.72
C LEU A 158 -5.72 0.99 13.09
N ASP A 159 -5.54 0.70 14.37
CA ASP A 159 -5.75 -0.62 14.92
C ASP A 159 -7.24 -0.83 15.25
N GLY A 160 -7.79 -1.95 14.78
CA GLY A 160 -9.22 -2.25 14.94
C GLY A 160 -9.60 -2.47 16.40
N ASP A 161 -8.78 -3.19 17.16
CA ASP A 161 -9.02 -3.46 18.58
C ASP A 161 -9.01 -2.16 19.38
N MET A 162 -8.03 -1.30 19.11
CA MET A 162 -7.89 0.00 19.76
C MET A 162 -9.06 0.92 19.40
N PHE A 163 -9.46 0.98 18.12
CA PHE A 163 -10.67 1.70 17.71
C PHE A 163 -11.91 1.24 18.48
N TRP A 164 -12.14 -0.09 18.59
CA TRP A 164 -13.30 -0.63 19.32
C TRP A 164 -13.17 -0.57 20.84
N SER A 165 -11.99 -0.24 21.37
CA SER A 165 -11.79 0.06 22.79
C SER A 165 -12.12 1.50 23.17
N CYS A 166 -12.18 2.41 22.19
CA CYS A 166 -12.52 3.82 22.40
C CYS A 166 -14.00 4.01 22.79
N PRO A 167 -14.31 5.06 23.58
CA PRO A 167 -15.70 5.46 23.82
C PRO A 167 -16.45 5.74 22.51
N PHE A 168 -17.77 5.52 22.53
CA PHE A 168 -18.63 5.73 21.36
C PHE A 168 -18.48 7.12 20.74
N SER A 169 -18.38 8.18 21.57
CA SER A 169 -18.18 9.55 21.08
C SER A 169 -16.92 9.70 20.22
N GLN A 170 -15.80 9.14 20.66
CA GLN A 170 -14.54 9.17 19.91
C GLN A 170 -14.62 8.31 18.65
N ARG A 171 -15.27 7.13 18.71
CA ARG A 171 -15.54 6.31 17.52
C ARG A 171 -16.39 7.07 16.50
N GLN A 172 -17.35 7.88 16.93
CA GLN A 172 -18.15 8.74 16.05
C GLN A 172 -17.32 9.85 15.39
N GLU A 173 -16.42 10.49 16.13
CA GLU A 173 -15.51 11.50 15.57
C GLU A 173 -14.60 10.90 14.48
N ILE A 174 -14.01 9.73 14.74
CA ILE A 174 -13.19 9.00 13.77
C ILE A 174 -14.01 8.64 12.52
N ARG A 175 -15.24 8.13 12.69
CA ARG A 175 -16.12 7.82 11.55
C ARG A 175 -16.46 9.05 10.72
N ALA A 176 -16.81 10.16 11.37
CA ALA A 176 -17.12 11.41 10.70
C ALA A 176 -15.93 11.91 9.90
N LYS A 177 -14.72 11.87 10.48
CA LYS A 177 -13.48 12.23 9.79
C LYS A 177 -13.19 11.28 8.63
N PHE A 178 -13.31 9.98 8.84
CA PHE A 178 -13.10 8.97 7.80
C PHE A 178 -14.04 9.18 6.62
N ARG A 179 -15.33 9.43 6.86
CA ARG A 179 -16.27 9.72 5.80
C ARG A 179 -15.87 10.94 4.98
N GLN A 180 -15.51 12.05 5.64
CA GLN A 180 -15.07 13.27 4.96
C GLN A 180 -13.85 13.00 4.06
N VAL A 181 -12.83 12.34 4.61
CA VAL A 181 -11.57 12.01 3.90
C VAL A 181 -11.84 11.06 2.73
N TYR A 182 -12.67 10.05 2.95
CA TYR A 182 -12.95 9.03 1.96
C TYR A 182 -13.86 9.55 0.83
N GLU A 183 -14.87 10.38 1.14
CA GLU A 183 -15.67 11.06 0.09
C GLU A 183 -14.78 11.95 -0.78
N LYS A 184 -13.78 12.63 -0.20
CA LYS A 184 -12.78 13.38 -0.96
C LYS A 184 -11.94 12.46 -1.85
N LEU A 185 -11.48 11.32 -1.34
CA LEU A 185 -10.75 10.31 -2.13
C LEU A 185 -11.56 9.82 -3.35
N LEU A 186 -12.86 9.56 -3.19
CA LEU A 186 -13.70 9.03 -4.27
C LEU A 186 -13.82 10.01 -5.46
N GLN A 187 -13.63 11.31 -5.25
CA GLN A 187 -13.61 12.30 -6.33
C GLN A 187 -12.44 12.08 -7.32
N PHE A 188 -11.42 11.34 -6.90
CA PHE A 188 -10.26 11.01 -7.74
C PHE A 188 -10.48 9.73 -8.58
N GLY A 189 -11.63 9.06 -8.43
CA GLY A 189 -12.07 7.93 -9.26
C GLY A 189 -11.44 6.59 -8.91
N CYS A 190 -10.81 6.46 -7.74
CA CYS A 190 -10.23 5.22 -7.27
C CYS A 190 -10.25 5.09 -5.74
N ARG A 191 -10.10 3.85 -5.27
CA ARG A 191 -10.02 3.49 -3.84
C ARG A 191 -9.14 2.26 -3.61
N PRO A 192 -8.68 2.01 -2.37
CA PRO A 192 -8.04 0.74 -2.02
C PRO A 192 -8.95 -0.45 -2.33
N GLY A 193 -8.36 -1.49 -2.92
CA GLY A 193 -9.05 -2.72 -3.30
C GLY A 193 -9.24 -3.71 -2.17
N LEU A 194 -8.43 -3.58 -1.12
CA LEU A 194 -8.50 -4.37 0.11
C LEU A 194 -8.71 -3.41 1.28
N PRO A 195 -9.98 -3.10 1.64
CA PRO A 195 -10.28 -2.21 2.75
C PRO A 195 -9.94 -2.91 4.08
N ALA A 196 -9.36 -2.17 5.01
CA ALA A 196 -9.04 -2.60 6.37
C ALA A 196 -8.77 -1.36 7.25
N PRO A 197 -8.95 -1.44 8.59
CA PRO A 197 -8.56 -0.37 9.50
C PRO A 197 -7.10 0.07 9.28
N SER A 198 -6.19 -0.88 9.06
CA SER A 198 -4.76 -0.61 8.86
C SER A 198 -4.44 0.26 7.63
N LYS A 199 -5.41 0.47 6.73
CA LYS A 199 -5.28 1.37 5.56
C LYS A 199 -5.67 2.81 5.87
N ILE A 200 -6.11 3.08 7.09
CA ILE A 200 -6.37 4.42 7.61
C ILE A 200 -5.17 4.79 8.47
N ILE A 201 -4.48 5.88 8.14
CA ILE A 201 -3.47 6.47 9.02
C ILE A 201 -4.17 7.54 9.82
N TYR A 202 -4.12 7.45 11.15
CA TYR A 202 -4.83 8.37 12.04
C TYR A 202 -3.88 8.89 13.13
N ASP A 203 -3.81 10.21 13.25
CA ASP A 203 -3.11 10.86 14.35
C ASP A 203 -4.08 11.18 15.49
N TRP A 204 -3.96 10.43 16.59
CA TRP A 204 -4.80 10.57 17.78
C TRP A 204 -4.70 11.95 18.45
N ALA A 205 -3.58 12.66 18.27
CA ALA A 205 -3.39 13.97 18.89
C ALA A 205 -4.09 15.09 18.12
N THR A 206 -4.15 14.98 16.78
CA THR A 206 -4.64 16.06 15.91
C THR A 206 -5.96 15.73 15.20
N GLY A 207 -6.33 14.45 15.13
CA GLY A 207 -7.44 13.95 14.32
C GLY A 207 -7.16 13.99 12.80
N GLU A 208 -5.90 14.23 12.40
CA GLU A 208 -5.48 14.15 11.00
C GLU A 208 -5.59 12.71 10.49
N MET A 209 -5.97 12.57 9.22
CA MET A 209 -6.26 11.26 8.65
C MET A 209 -5.92 11.20 7.17
N HIS A 210 -5.24 10.10 6.80
CA HIS A 210 -4.88 9.79 5.42
C HIS A 210 -5.26 8.35 5.08
N ILE A 211 -5.48 8.10 3.79
CA ILE A 211 -5.76 6.77 3.25
C ILE A 211 -4.50 6.22 2.58
N SER A 212 -4.20 4.95 2.87
CA SER A 212 -3.08 4.21 2.29
C SER A 212 -3.54 2.89 1.68
N GLY A 213 -2.60 2.04 1.22
CA GLY A 213 -2.90 0.69 0.75
C GLY A 213 -3.35 0.60 -0.70
N PHE A 214 -2.72 1.36 -1.60
CA PHE A 214 -3.03 1.37 -3.03
C PHE A 214 -2.29 0.28 -3.82
N GLY A 215 -1.63 -0.69 -3.15
CA GLY A 215 -1.08 -1.92 -3.74
C GLY A 215 -2.06 -2.66 -4.67
N ARG A 216 -3.36 -2.57 -4.38
CA ARG A 216 -4.44 -2.96 -5.28
C ARG A 216 -5.44 -1.81 -5.37
N VAL A 217 -5.70 -1.33 -6.58
CA VAL A 217 -6.62 -0.21 -6.82
C VAL A 217 -7.93 -0.73 -7.42
N ILE A 218 -9.05 -0.15 -6.99
CA ILE A 218 -10.35 -0.32 -7.65
C ILE A 218 -10.80 1.02 -8.19
N HIS A 219 -11.10 1.09 -9.48
CA HIS A 219 -11.71 2.25 -10.11
C HIS A 219 -13.18 2.35 -9.72
N VAL A 220 -13.61 3.57 -9.44
CA VAL A 220 -14.97 3.88 -9.00
C VAL A 220 -15.51 5.08 -9.77
N ASP A 221 -16.82 5.09 -9.99
CA ASP A 221 -17.52 6.24 -10.53
C ASP A 221 -17.47 7.39 -9.51
N THR A 222 -17.09 8.59 -9.94
CA THR A 222 -17.00 9.77 -9.06
C THR A 222 -18.37 10.26 -8.57
N SER A 223 -19.47 9.81 -9.20
CA SER A 223 -20.84 10.02 -8.75
C SER A 223 -21.30 9.03 -7.66
N THR A 224 -20.44 8.08 -7.28
CA THR A 224 -20.74 7.08 -6.23
C THR A 224 -21.12 7.78 -4.93
N LYS A 225 -22.34 7.53 -4.47
CA LYS A 225 -22.84 8.04 -3.19
C LYS A 225 -22.25 7.24 -2.02
N TRP A 226 -22.17 7.90 -0.87
CA TRP A 226 -21.76 7.25 0.38
C TRP A 226 -22.64 6.05 0.72
N ASP A 227 -22.00 4.99 1.20
CA ASP A 227 -22.64 3.77 1.67
C ASP A 227 -22.00 3.33 2.98
N ASN A 228 -22.82 3.07 4.02
CA ASN A 228 -22.33 2.60 5.31
C ASN A 228 -21.59 1.26 5.23
N ARG A 229 -21.76 0.48 4.16
CA ARG A 229 -20.92 -0.70 3.85
C ARG A 229 -19.42 -0.37 3.75
N ILE A 230 -19.07 0.89 3.46
CA ILE A 230 -17.68 1.36 3.50
C ILE A 230 -17.15 1.28 4.93
N TYR A 231 -17.91 1.70 5.95
CA TYR A 231 -17.49 1.54 7.34
C TYR A 231 -17.26 0.06 7.70
N ALA A 232 -18.11 -0.85 7.22
CA ALA A 232 -17.90 -2.28 7.42
C ALA A 232 -16.60 -2.80 6.79
N GLY A 233 -16.31 -2.40 5.54
CA GLY A 233 -15.07 -2.80 4.87
C GLY A 233 -13.82 -2.33 5.61
N TYR A 234 -13.89 -1.19 6.29
CA TYR A 234 -12.80 -0.63 7.08
C TYR A 234 -12.86 -0.99 8.57
N GLY A 235 -13.73 -1.93 8.98
CA GLY A 235 -13.86 -2.35 10.39
C GLY A 235 -14.39 -1.27 11.34
N LEU A 236 -14.88 -0.15 10.80
CA LEU A 236 -15.40 0.99 11.57
C LEU A 236 -16.88 0.82 11.94
N GLY A 237 -17.56 -0.19 11.42
CA GLY A 237 -18.94 -0.53 11.77
C GLY A 237 -19.21 -2.00 11.46
N LEU A 238 -20.15 -2.62 12.15
CA LEU A 238 -20.41 -4.06 11.98
C LEU A 238 -21.87 -4.29 11.64
N LYS A 239 -22.15 -5.05 10.57
CA LYS A 239 -23.51 -5.40 10.15
C LYS A 239 -23.91 -6.84 10.49
N SER A 240 -22.93 -7.72 10.62
CA SER A 240 -23.09 -9.15 10.96
C SER A 240 -22.18 -9.50 12.12
N MET A 241 -22.57 -10.47 12.96
CA MET A 241 -21.69 -11.04 13.99
C MET A 241 -20.58 -11.90 13.39
N GLU A 242 -20.70 -12.28 12.11
CA GLU A 242 -19.65 -13.02 11.40
C GLU A 242 -18.32 -12.28 11.39
N MET A 243 -18.30 -10.94 11.42
CA MET A 243 -17.05 -10.17 11.41
C MET A 243 -16.46 -9.94 12.81
N ASP A 244 -17.13 -10.38 13.89
CA ASP A 244 -16.70 -10.11 15.27
C ASP A 244 -15.38 -10.79 15.63
N HIS A 245 -15.08 -11.92 14.99
CA HIS A 245 -13.80 -12.61 15.18
C HIS A 245 -12.63 -11.85 14.55
N LEU A 246 -12.88 -10.99 13.55
CA LEU A 246 -11.87 -10.15 12.92
C LEU A 246 -11.67 -8.82 13.66
N TYR A 247 -12.74 -8.30 14.26
CA TYR A 247 -12.75 -7.05 15.01
C TYR A 247 -13.51 -7.26 16.33
N PRO A 248 -12.87 -7.87 17.35
CA PRO A 248 -13.53 -8.15 18.61
C PRO A 248 -13.97 -6.84 19.27
N VAL A 249 -15.29 -6.67 19.36
CA VAL A 249 -15.87 -5.48 19.98
C VAL A 249 -15.71 -5.58 21.49
N ARG A 250 -14.72 -4.87 22.03
CA ARG A 250 -14.45 -4.84 23.47
C ARG A 250 -15.18 -3.71 24.20
N SER A 251 -15.71 -2.72 23.49
CA SER A 251 -16.48 -1.67 24.14
C SER A 251 -17.79 -2.19 24.73
N THR A 252 -18.15 -1.63 25.88
CA THR A 252 -19.44 -1.84 26.54
C THR A 252 -20.55 -0.89 26.05
N ASP A 253 -20.20 0.16 25.28
CA ASP A 253 -21.12 1.22 24.83
C ASP A 253 -21.52 1.12 23.34
N VAL A 254 -21.60 -0.12 22.83
CA VAL A 254 -21.98 -0.41 21.44
C VAL A 254 -23.43 -0.01 21.18
N TYR A 255 -23.65 0.88 20.21
CA TYR A 255 -24.98 1.30 19.80
C TYR A 255 -25.48 0.40 18.65
N ARG A 256 -26.74 -0.07 18.73
CA ARG A 256 -27.40 -0.80 17.64
C ARG A 256 -28.47 0.07 17.00
N ASP A 257 -28.39 0.26 15.68
CA ASP A 257 -29.44 0.97 14.94
C ASP A 257 -30.58 0.04 14.50
N ASP A 258 -31.65 0.66 14.01
CA ASP A 258 -32.86 -0.01 13.51
C ASP A 258 -32.61 -0.91 12.28
N LYS A 259 -31.45 -0.73 11.62
CA LYS A 259 -31.01 -1.50 10.45
C LYS A 259 -30.04 -2.63 10.81
N GLY A 260 -29.83 -2.87 12.11
CA GLY A 260 -29.00 -3.95 12.63
C GLY A 260 -27.50 -3.65 12.61
N TRP A 261 -27.09 -2.41 12.33
CA TRP A 261 -25.69 -2.02 12.47
C TRP A 261 -25.29 -1.87 13.92
N ARG A 262 -24.05 -2.24 14.21
CA ARG A 262 -23.37 -1.97 15.47
C ARG A 262 -22.33 -0.89 15.26
N TRP A 263 -22.45 0.13 16.08
CA TRP A 263 -21.68 1.36 16.07
C TRP A 263 -20.96 1.59 17.39
#